data_AF-A0AAN6WJ42-F1
#
_entry.id   AF-A0AAN6WJ42-F1
#
_cell.length_a   1.000
_cell.length_b   1.000
_cell.length_c   1.000
_cell.angle_alpha   90.00
_cell.angle_beta   90.00
_cell.angle_gamma   90.00
#
_symmetry.space_group_name_H-M   'P 1'
#
loop_
_entity.id
_entity.type
_entity.pdbx_description
1 polymer ?
#
loop_
_entity_poly.entity_id
_entity_poly.type
_entity_poly.pdbx_seq_one_letter_code
_entity_poly.pdbx_strand_id
1 'polypeptide(L)' 'MGQTPPPGYKHLLRKKYSDPKKLLKYLNEVYPGPGCWSVEVKDTRVFVYFPDELSKEEVERIEHGVKVHYNK' A
#
# COMPACT_ATOMS: atom_id res chain seq x y z
N MET A 1 -16.46 -7.56 -0.68
CA MET A 1 -16.59 -6.14 -1.09
C MET A 1 -15.20 -5.62 -1.36
N GLY A 2 -14.78 -5.53 -2.63
CA GLY A 2 -13.51 -4.91 -2.98
C GLY A 2 -13.71 -3.40 -2.97
N GLN A 3 -13.00 -2.68 -2.10
CA GLN A 3 -13.00 -1.22 -2.15
C GLN A 3 -12.30 -0.79 -3.44
N THR A 4 -13.05 -0.18 -4.35
CA THR A 4 -12.49 0.49 -5.52
C THR A 4 -11.69 1.69 -5.03
N PRO A 5 -10.45 1.91 -5.49
CA PRO A 5 -9.66 3.04 -5.05
C PRO A 5 -10.37 4.37 -5.41
N PRO A 6 -10.29 5.39 -4.54
CA PRO A 6 -10.82 6.70 -4.85
C PRO A 6 -10.19 7.30 -6.11
N PRO A 7 -10.90 8.18 -6.84
CA PRO A 7 -10.30 8.94 -7.92
C PRO A 7 -9.08 9.73 -7.39
N GLY A 8 -7.97 9.69 -8.13
CA GLY A 8 -6.69 10.29 -7.72
C GLY A 8 -5.76 9.35 -6.96
N TYR A 9 -6.11 8.07 -6.76
CA TYR A 9 -5.21 7.10 -6.16
C TYR A 9 -4.47 6.28 -7.23
N LYS A 10 -3.15 6.18 -7.12
CA LYS A 10 -2.30 5.39 -8.02
C LYS A 10 -1.76 4.15 -7.34
N HIS A 11 -1.62 3.09 -8.13
CA HIS A 11 -1.02 1.84 -7.69
C HIS A 11 0.51 1.98 -7.64
N LEU A 12 1.06 2.10 -6.43
CA LEU A 12 2.49 2.23 -6.19
C LEU A 12 3.17 0.87 -5.97
N LEU A 13 2.55 0.00 -5.18
CA LEU A 13 3.11 -1.28 -4.77
C LEU A 13 2.88 -2.38 -5.82
N ARG A 14 3.53 -2.26 -6.99
CA ARG A 14 3.41 -3.21 -8.11
C ARG A 14 4.00 -4.60 -7.84
N LYS A 15 4.75 -4.77 -6.75
CA LYS A 15 5.32 -6.06 -6.36
C LYS A 15 4.24 -6.98 -5.80
N LYS A 16 4.32 -8.27 -6.18
CA LYS A 16 3.53 -9.32 -5.52
C LYS A 16 4.06 -9.51 -4.12
N TYR A 17 3.30 -9.07 -3.12
CA TYR A 17 3.54 -9.40 -1.73
C TYR A 17 2.77 -10.66 -1.38
N SER A 18 3.46 -11.69 -0.88
CA SER A 18 2.84 -12.97 -0.55
C SER A 18 1.89 -12.90 0.65
N ASP A 19 2.06 -11.94 1.56
CA ASP A 19 1.36 -11.93 2.85
C ASP A 19 0.63 -10.62 3.12
N PRO A 20 -0.55 -10.38 2.53
CA PRO A 20 -1.18 -9.06 2.55
C PRO A 20 -1.49 -8.52 3.96
N LYS A 21 -1.64 -9.39 4.96
CA LYS A 21 -1.84 -8.97 6.35
C LYS A 21 -0.62 -8.23 6.89
N LYS A 22 0.59 -8.71 6.60
CA LYS A 22 1.84 -8.08 7.01
C LYS A 22 2.00 -6.69 6.36
N LEU A 23 1.62 -6.56 5.09
CA LEU A 23 1.59 -5.29 4.38
C LEU A 23 0.61 -4.29 5.02
N LEU A 24 -0.63 -4.71 5.24
CA LEU A 24 -1.66 -3.86 5.88
C LEU A 24 -1.25 -3.42 7.28
N LYS A 25 -0.60 -4.30 8.05
CA LYS A 25 -0.09 -3.97 9.38
C LYS A 25 0.95 -2.86 9.31
N TYR A 26 1.97 -3.03 8.45
CA TYR A 26 2.98 -2.01 8.23
C TYR A 26 2.39 -0.67 7.78
N LEU A 27 1.45 -0.70 6.83
CA LEU A 27 0.80 0.52 6.34
C LEU A 27 -0.05 1.21 7.41
N ASN A 28 -0.71 0.46 8.29
CA ASN A 28 -1.39 1.03 9.45
C ASN A 28 -0.40 1.63 10.47
N GLU A 29 0.76 1.02 10.68
CA GLU A 29 1.77 1.53 11.61
C GLU A 29 2.46 2.80 11.10
N VAL A 30 2.76 2.87 9.80
CA VAL A 30 3.48 4.01 9.21
C VAL A 30 2.55 5.11 8.74
N TYR A 31 1.36 4.75 8.25
CA TYR A 31 0.34 5.68 7.77
C TYR A 31 -1.00 5.45 8.47
N PRO A 32 -1.09 5.72 9.80
CA PRO A 32 -2.33 5.65 10.57
C PRO A 32 -3.20 6.87 10.27
N GLY A 33 -3.85 6.90 9.09
CA GLY A 33 -4.69 8.04 8.71
C GLY A 33 -5.79 7.64 7.73
N PRO A 34 -7.04 8.07 7.95
CA PRO A 34 -8.08 7.93 6.94
C PRO A 34 -7.67 8.73 5.69
N GLY A 35 -7.54 8.06 4.55
CA GLY A 35 -7.15 8.69 3.28
C GLY A 35 -5.65 8.68 2.98
N CYS A 36 -4.81 8.04 3.79
CA CYS A 36 -3.39 7.89 3.43
C CYS A 36 -3.15 6.81 2.36
N TRP A 37 -3.99 5.78 2.33
CA TRP A 37 -3.89 4.67 1.37
C TRP A 37 -5.22 3.93 1.26
N SER A 38 -5.39 3.20 0.17
CA SER A 38 -6.55 2.37 -0.12
C SER A 38 -6.08 1.00 -0.59
N VAL A 39 -6.89 -0.04 -0.33
CA VAL A 39 -6.54 -1.41 -0.73
C VAL A 39 -7.67 -2.07 -1.49
N GLU A 40 -7.31 -2.67 -2.61
CA GLU A 40 -8.18 -3.55 -3.38
C GLU A 40 -7.69 -4.98 -3.22
N VAL A 41 -8.53 -5.84 -2.67
CA VAL A 41 -8.28 -7.28 -2.61
C VAL A 41 -9.01 -7.92 -3.79
N LYS A 42 -8.26 -8.47 -4.74
CA LYS A 42 -8.79 -9.21 -5.88
C LYS A 42 -8.26 -10.63 -5.84
N ASP A 43 -9.20 -11.56 -5.74
CA ASP A 43 -8.92 -13.00 -5.66
C ASP A 43 -8.04 -13.31 -4.43
N THR A 44 -6.74 -13.51 -4.64
CA THR A 44 -5.71 -13.74 -3.60
C THR A 44 -4.63 -12.65 -3.57
N ARG A 45 -4.80 -11.59 -4.36
CA ARG A 45 -3.83 -10.48 -4.49
C ARG A 45 -4.36 -9.24 -3.82
N VAL A 46 -3.46 -8.51 -3.17
CA VAL A 46 -3.76 -7.20 -2.60
C VAL A 46 -3.01 -6.14 -3.39
N PHE A 47 -3.78 -5.16 -3.83
CA PHE A 47 -3.32 -3.99 -4.55
C PHE A 47 -3.45 -2.81 -3.60
N VAL A 48 -2.34 -2.11 -3.37
CA VAL A 48 -2.33 -0.93 -2.50
C VAL A 48 -2.20 0.31 -3.35
N TYR A 49 -3.15 1.22 -3.15
CA TYR A 49 -3.21 2.48 -3.83
C TYR A 49 -2.95 3.61 -2.85
N PHE A 50 -2.29 4.64 -3.33
CA PHE A 50 -2.02 5.83 -2.54
C PHE A 50 -2.44 7.07 -3.32
N PRO A 51 -2.77 8.18 -2.65
CA PRO A 51 -3.07 9.44 -3.33
C PRO A 51 -1.90 9.86 -4.24
N ASP A 52 -2.21 10.39 -5.42
CA ASP A 52 -1.24 10.85 -6.42
C ASP A 52 -0.39 12.03 -5.92
N GLU A 53 -0.80 12.66 -4.83
CA GLU A 53 -0.08 13.74 -4.15
C GLU A 53 1.20 13.27 -3.43
N LEU A 54 1.49 11.96 -3.41
CA LEU A 54 2.75 11.47 -2.85
C LEU A 54 3.94 11.83 -3.74
N SER A 55 4.91 12.54 -3.14
CA SER A 55 6.23 12.76 -3.73
C SER A 55 6.98 11.44 -3.97
N LYS A 56 7.85 11.41 -4.98
CA LYS A 56 8.69 10.22 -5.27
C LYS A 56 9.45 9.71 -4.04
N GLU A 57 9.97 10.61 -3.21
CA GLU A 57 10.67 10.25 -1.98
C GLU A 57 9.78 9.49 -0.98
N GLU A 58 8.49 9.87 -0.88
CA GLU A 58 7.53 9.16 -0.04
C GLU A 58 7.24 7.77 -0.60
N VAL A 59 7.04 7.68 -1.92
CA VAL A 59 6.86 6.39 -2.60
C VAL A 59 8.03 5.45 -2.34
N GLU A 60 9.26 5.94 -2.50
CA GLU A 60 10.47 5.14 -2.25
C GLU A 60 10.60 4.73 -0.78
N ARG A 61 10.26 5.63 0.16
CA ARG A 61 10.22 5.30 1.59
C ARG A 61 9.22 4.20 1.90
N ILE A 62 8.02 4.25 1.32
CA ILE A 62 7.00 3.22 1.46
C ILE A 62 7.51 1.90 0.88
N GLU A 63 7.98 1.89 -0.36
CA GLU A 63 8.48 0.68 -1.02
C GLU A 63 9.65 0.05 -0.23
N HIS A 64 10.58 0.88 0.22
CA HIS A 64 11.74 0.45 0.99
C HIS A 64 11.31 -0.10 2.36
N GLY A 65 10.45 0.61 3.09
CA GLY A 65 9.99 0.19 4.40
C GLY A 65 9.14 -1.07 4.36
N VAL A 66 8.26 -1.23 3.35
CA VAL A 66 7.56 -2.48 3.09
C VAL A 66 8.56 -3.62 2.82
N LYS A 67 9.56 -3.38 1.95
CA LYS A 67 10.58 -4.39 1.63
C LYS A 67 11.36 -4.83 2.87
N VAL A 68 11.81 -3.88 3.70
CA VAL A 68 12.53 -4.15 4.95
C VAL A 68 11.64 -4.91 5.93
N HIS A 69 10.37 -4.52 6.08
CA HIS A 69 9.44 -5.19 6.96
C HIS A 69 9.13 -6.63 6.52
N TYR A 70 9.08 -6.91 5.22
CA TYR A 70 8.89 -8.27 4.71
C TYR A 70 10.12 -9.17 4.86
N ASN A 71 11.32 -8.62 4.70
CA ASN A 71 12.58 -9.35 4.78
C ASN A 71 13.06 -9.57 6.23
N LYS A 72 12.28 -9.12 7.22
CA LYS A 72 12.49 -9.26 8.66
C LYS A 72 11.54 -10.30 9.23
#